data_AF-G3B066-F1
#
_entry.id   AF-G3B066-F1
#
_cell.length_a   1.000
_cell.length_b   1.000
_cell.length_c   1.000
_cell.angle_alpha   90.00
_cell.angle_beta   90.00
_cell.angle_gamma   90.00
#
_symmetry.space_group_name_H-M   'P 1'
#
loop_
_entity.id
_entity.type
_entity.pdbx_description
1 polymer ?
#
loop_
_entity_poly.entity_id
_entity_poly.type
_entity_poly.pdbx_seq_one_letter_code
_entity_poly.pdbx_strand_id
1 'polypeptide(L)'
;MNGHRQIALVDYLAVYSDVSLRQLNPKSVHISAVDEKSMVLSYDLTSSANQKHTFNWHDMDENDHISVASMSDINAKLTAMAKYAAAKQGVSHIQVTAYPKWDWIATASVAIWMICSLGCYSPDLIKIKNGPIAGFCKLILPELVLQSMGFCANHCGSILVGTLVLHSIETLLLVVPRVRKYRVPLPERVLWYFFGLLDGNFTVQRFDKLVDSVALSTGVFDI
;
A
#
# COMPACT_ATOMS: atom_id res chain seq x y z
N MET A 1 19.70 9.65 7.14
CA MET A 1 19.30 8.28 7.54
C MET A 1 17.97 8.21 8.32
N ASN A 2 17.68 9.14 9.23
CA ASN A 2 16.52 8.99 10.15
C ASN A 2 15.13 9.10 9.49
N GLY A 3 14.95 9.93 8.45
CA GLY A 3 13.62 10.15 7.85
C GLY A 3 13.00 8.94 7.12
N HIS A 4 13.82 8.09 6.50
CA HIS A 4 13.33 6.95 5.70
C HIS A 4 13.33 5.61 6.46
N ARG A 5 13.92 5.55 7.66
CA ARG A 5 14.07 4.30 8.43
C ARG A 5 13.40 4.32 9.80
N GLN A 6 12.59 5.35 10.11
CA GLN A 6 11.93 5.49 11.40
C GLN A 6 11.17 4.23 11.83
N ILE A 7 10.49 3.59 10.88
CA ILE A 7 9.72 2.36 11.12
C ILE A 7 10.62 1.19 11.46
N ALA A 8 11.75 1.03 10.77
CA ALA A 8 12.70 -0.04 11.08
C ALA A 8 13.26 0.12 12.49
N LEU A 9 13.52 1.35 12.95
CA LEU A 9 13.99 1.59 14.32
C LEU A 9 12.94 1.19 15.38
N VAL A 10 11.66 1.48 15.10
CA VAL A 10 10.55 1.04 15.96
C VAL A 10 10.46 -0.50 15.97
N ASP A 11 10.69 -1.14 14.82
CA ASP A 11 10.67 -2.61 14.74
C ASP A 11 11.81 -3.26 15.50
N TYR A 12 12.99 -2.64 15.51
CA TYR A 12 14.11 -3.14 16.32
C TYR A 12 13.75 -3.16 17.80
N LEU A 13 13.15 -2.08 18.29
CA LEU A 13 12.70 -2.01 19.68
C LEU A 13 11.54 -2.96 19.98
N ALA A 14 10.71 -3.30 19.00
CA ALA A 14 9.61 -4.24 19.23
C ALA A 14 10.05 -5.70 19.27
N VAL A 15 11.14 -6.04 18.57
CA VAL A 15 11.58 -7.43 18.37
C VAL A 15 12.78 -7.78 19.22
N TYR A 16 13.77 -6.89 19.30
CA TYR A 16 15.03 -7.15 20.01
C TYR A 16 15.05 -6.57 21.43
N SER A 17 14.07 -5.74 21.79
CA SER A 17 13.88 -5.34 23.18
C SER A 17 12.46 -5.66 23.64
N ASP A 18 12.29 -5.94 24.93
CA ASP A 18 10.98 -6.21 25.54
C ASP A 18 10.11 -4.94 25.68
N VAL A 19 10.27 -3.96 24.78
CA VAL A 19 9.57 -2.69 24.83
C VAL A 19 8.20 -2.80 24.18
N SER A 20 7.16 -2.51 24.96
CA SER A 20 5.80 -2.49 24.43
C SER A 20 5.58 -1.31 23.47
N LEU A 21 5.21 -1.61 22.22
CA LEU A 21 4.82 -0.62 21.20
C LEU A 21 3.71 0.35 21.65
N ARG A 22 2.88 -0.05 22.63
CA ARG A 22 1.79 0.80 23.16
C ARG A 22 2.30 1.97 24.00
N GLN A 23 3.44 1.81 24.65
CA GLN A 23 4.03 2.84 25.51
C GLN A 23 5.07 3.69 24.78
N LEU A 24 5.59 3.18 23.66
CA LEU A 24 6.61 3.84 22.84
C LEU A 24 6.03 5.02 22.06
N ASN A 25 6.70 6.16 22.10
CA ASN A 25 6.44 7.25 21.15
C ASN A 25 7.23 6.97 19.85
N PRO A 26 6.59 6.53 18.76
CA PRO A 26 7.30 6.08 17.56
C PRO A 26 8.07 7.20 16.86
N LYS A 27 7.74 8.47 17.10
CA LYS A 27 8.45 9.62 16.52
C LYS A 27 9.73 9.99 17.27
N SER A 28 9.89 9.53 18.51
CA SER A 28 11.04 9.83 19.36
C SER A 28 12.25 8.95 19.07
N VAL A 29 12.04 7.79 18.42
CA VAL A 29 13.09 6.79 18.22
C VAL A 29 14.15 7.32 17.26
N HIS A 30 15.41 7.33 17.67
CA HIS A 30 16.51 7.72 16.81
C HIS A 30 17.80 7.02 17.18
N ILE A 31 18.71 6.89 16.21
CA ILE A 31 20.05 6.37 16.44
C ILE A 31 20.88 7.45 17.13
N SER A 32 21.37 7.18 18.34
CA SER A 32 22.22 8.12 19.08
C SER A 32 23.72 7.86 18.91
N ALA A 33 24.11 6.59 18.73
CA ALA A 33 25.49 6.19 18.49
C ALA A 33 25.52 4.89 17.70
N VAL A 34 26.54 4.72 16.86
CA VAL A 34 26.81 3.50 16.08
C VAL A 34 28.32 3.32 16.04
N ASP A 35 28.76 2.10 16.32
CA ASP A 35 30.13 1.64 16.16
C ASP A 35 30.15 0.24 15.51
N GLU A 36 31.34 -0.32 15.30
CA GLU A 36 31.54 -1.63 14.67
C GLU A 36 31.07 -2.81 15.53
N LYS A 37 30.71 -2.58 16.80
CA LYS A 37 30.27 -3.64 17.74
C LYS A 37 28.80 -3.52 18.12
N SER A 38 28.27 -2.30 18.10
CA SER A 38 26.97 -1.98 18.65
C SER A 38 26.31 -0.75 18.02
N MET A 39 25.01 -0.66 18.24
CA MET A 39 24.17 0.51 17.95
C MET A 39 23.44 0.90 19.23
N VAL A 40 23.31 2.20 19.47
CA VAL A 40 22.49 2.73 20.57
C VAL A 40 21.30 3.48 19.98
N LEU A 41 20.09 3.05 20.32
CA LEU A 41 18.85 3.77 20.03
C LEU A 41 18.41 4.54 21.28
N SER A 42 18.05 5.81 21.08
CA SER A 42 17.36 6.62 22.08
C SER A 42 15.87 6.71 21.73
N TYR A 43 15.00 6.60 22.73
CA TYR A 43 13.54 6.68 22.58
C TYR A 43 12.84 7.17 23.84
N ASP A 44 11.60 7.63 23.67
CA ASP A 44 10.73 8.04 24.77
C ASP A 44 9.61 7.03 24.95
N LEU A 45 9.37 6.67 26.21
CA LEU A 45 8.15 6.01 26.66
C LEU A 45 7.18 7.05 27.20
N THR A 46 5.88 6.72 27.16
CA THR A 46 4.82 7.55 27.74
C THR A 46 5.07 7.81 29.24
N SER A 47 5.71 6.87 29.94
CA SER A 47 6.07 6.97 31.35
C SER A 47 7.43 7.59 31.62
N SER A 48 8.35 7.61 30.65
CA SER A 48 9.74 8.02 30.87
C SER A 48 10.42 8.45 29.57
N ALA A 49 10.99 9.65 29.55
CA ALA A 49 11.75 10.17 28.42
C ALA A 49 13.22 9.69 28.43
N ASN A 50 13.89 9.83 27.27
CA ASN A 50 15.33 9.63 27.06
C ASN A 50 15.86 8.24 27.45
N GLN A 51 15.07 7.19 27.21
CA GLN A 51 15.55 5.82 27.35
C GLN A 51 16.57 5.51 26.26
N LYS A 52 17.58 4.71 26.61
CA LYS A 52 18.60 4.25 25.66
C LYS A 52 18.68 2.74 25.71
N HIS A 53 18.81 2.12 24.55
CA HIS A 53 19.05 0.69 24.43
C HIS A 53 20.21 0.44 23.48
N THR A 54 21.15 -0.38 23.94
CA THR A 54 22.33 -0.78 23.18
C THR A 54 22.11 -2.17 22.60
N PHE A 55 22.21 -2.27 21.28
CA PHE A 55 22.15 -3.51 20.52
C PHE A 55 23.55 -3.90 20.10
N ASN A 56 24.03 -5.07 20.49
CA ASN A 56 25.30 -5.60 19.99
C ASN A 56 25.05 -6.35 18.69
N TRP A 57 25.86 -6.11 17.65
CA TRP A 57 25.62 -6.73 16.34
C TRP A 57 25.66 -8.25 16.35
N HIS A 58 26.44 -8.83 17.27
CA HIS A 58 26.59 -10.28 17.39
C HIS A 58 25.35 -10.96 17.99
N ASP A 59 24.58 -10.26 18.81
CA ASP A 59 23.42 -10.80 19.52
C ASP A 59 22.12 -10.65 18.71
N MET A 60 22.18 -9.98 17.56
CA MET A 60 21.01 -9.67 16.74
C MET A 60 20.82 -10.74 15.67
N ASP A 61 19.78 -11.57 15.85
CA ASP A 61 19.33 -12.53 14.86
C ASP A 61 18.90 -11.84 13.56
N GLU A 62 19.36 -12.34 12.43
CA GLU A 62 18.85 -11.97 11.10
C GLU A 62 19.08 -13.12 10.11
N ASN A 63 18.36 -13.10 8.99
CA ASN A 63 18.30 -14.22 8.05
C ASN A 63 19.46 -14.26 7.03
N ASP A 64 20.12 -13.13 6.80
CA ASP A 64 21.15 -12.95 5.76
C ASP A 64 22.58 -13.21 6.30
N HIS A 65 22.73 -13.47 7.60
CA HIS A 65 23.98 -13.78 8.33
C HIS A 65 25.14 -12.79 8.06
N ILE A 66 24.81 -11.50 8.00
CA ILE A 66 25.76 -10.41 7.77
C ILE A 66 26.58 -10.16 9.04
N SER A 67 27.90 -10.17 8.92
CA SER A 67 28.82 -9.76 9.98
C SER A 67 29.30 -8.33 9.74
N VAL A 68 29.38 -7.53 10.80
CA VAL A 68 29.88 -6.15 10.73
C VAL A 68 31.38 -6.17 11.02
N ALA A 69 32.20 -6.12 9.96
CA ALA A 69 33.65 -5.99 10.09
C ALA A 69 34.11 -4.52 9.94
N SER A 70 33.30 -3.71 9.25
CA SER A 70 33.60 -2.32 8.94
C SER A 70 32.34 -1.46 8.92
N MET A 71 32.51 -0.14 8.98
CA MET A 71 31.39 0.81 8.90
C MET A 71 30.56 0.69 7.60
N SER A 72 31.14 0.19 6.50
CA SER A 72 30.38 -0.04 5.26
C SER A 72 29.34 -1.15 5.38
N ASP A 73 29.58 -2.13 6.25
CA ASP A 73 28.72 -3.32 6.41
C ASP A 73 27.48 -3.03 7.27
N ILE A 74 27.52 -1.96 8.07
CA ILE A 74 26.43 -1.58 8.98
C ILE A 74 25.13 -1.33 8.22
N ASN A 75 25.21 -0.68 7.06
CA ASN A 75 24.01 -0.41 6.28
C ASN A 75 23.33 -1.70 5.80
N ALA A 76 24.12 -2.71 5.43
CA ALA A 76 23.61 -4.01 5.02
C ALA A 76 23.02 -4.77 6.22
N LYS A 77 23.74 -4.80 7.36
CA LYS A 77 23.25 -5.41 8.60
C LYS A 77 21.93 -4.80 9.07
N LEU A 78 21.82 -3.47 9.08
CA LEU A 78 20.59 -2.78 9.43
C LEU A 78 19.43 -3.17 8.49
N THR A 79 19.67 -3.26 7.18
CA THR A 79 18.62 -3.69 6.24
C THR A 79 18.16 -5.13 6.54
N ALA A 80 19.09 -6.05 6.79
CA ALA A 80 18.76 -7.44 7.15
C ALA A 80 17.98 -7.52 8.47
N MET A 81 18.41 -6.78 9.50
CA MET A 81 17.68 -6.66 10.75
C MET A 81 16.27 -6.09 10.56
N ALA A 82 16.08 -5.12 9.65
CA ALA A 82 14.77 -4.53 9.37
C ALA A 82 13.84 -5.54 8.72
N LYS A 83 14.34 -6.32 7.76
CA LYS A 83 13.61 -7.42 7.14
C LYS A 83 13.18 -8.46 8.18
N TYR A 84 14.11 -8.90 9.03
CA TYR A 84 13.84 -9.89 10.07
C TYR A 84 12.80 -9.39 11.08
N ALA A 85 12.99 -8.17 11.61
CA ALA A 85 12.10 -7.61 12.61
C ALA A 85 10.68 -7.37 12.06
N ALA A 86 10.58 -6.88 10.82
CA ALA A 86 9.29 -6.73 10.15
C ALA A 86 8.60 -8.09 9.92
N ALA A 87 9.33 -9.10 9.46
CA ALA A 87 8.80 -10.44 9.23
C ALA A 87 8.27 -11.08 10.53
N LYS A 88 8.99 -10.92 11.66
CA LYS A 88 8.53 -11.39 12.98
C LYS A 88 7.23 -10.74 13.43
N GLN A 89 6.98 -9.50 13.02
CA GLN A 89 5.73 -8.79 13.26
C GLN A 89 4.63 -9.08 12.22
N GLY A 90 4.91 -9.91 11.20
CA GLY A 90 3.94 -10.23 10.13
C GLY A 90 3.68 -9.08 9.15
N VAL A 91 4.61 -8.14 9.04
CA VAL A 91 4.50 -6.93 8.20
C VAL A 91 5.73 -6.80 7.30
N SER A 92 5.62 -5.98 6.25
CA SER A 92 6.78 -5.63 5.42
C SER A 92 7.65 -4.58 6.12
N HIS A 93 8.94 -4.61 5.80
CA HIS A 93 9.90 -3.56 6.16
C HIS A 93 9.71 -2.32 5.26
N ILE A 94 9.01 -2.47 4.13
CA ILE A 94 8.62 -1.39 3.22
C ILE A 94 7.34 -0.73 3.73
N GLN A 95 7.32 0.60 3.71
CA GLN A 95 6.13 1.39 3.95
C GLN A 95 5.64 2.08 2.66
N VAL A 96 4.35 1.93 2.37
CA VAL A 96 3.67 2.71 1.32
C VAL A 96 3.05 3.95 1.95
N THR A 97 3.54 5.15 1.62
CA THR A 97 3.14 6.41 2.26
C THR A 97 2.22 7.30 1.41
N ALA A 98 1.96 6.92 0.16
CA ALA A 98 1.18 7.75 -0.76
C ALA A 98 0.27 6.91 -1.65
N TYR A 99 -0.77 7.56 -2.17
CA TYR A 99 -1.57 7.04 -3.28
C TYR A 99 -1.00 7.58 -4.59
N PRO A 100 -0.74 6.73 -5.61
CA PRO A 100 -0.14 7.19 -6.86
C PRO A 100 -1.09 8.08 -7.66
N LYS A 101 -0.55 8.89 -8.57
CA LYS A 101 -1.36 9.64 -9.54
C LYS A 101 -2.16 8.68 -10.41
N TRP A 102 -3.34 9.11 -10.84
CA TRP A 102 -4.20 8.29 -11.67
C TRP A 102 -3.56 8.12 -13.05
N ASP A 103 -3.49 6.87 -13.49
CA ASP A 103 -3.15 6.55 -14.87
C ASP A 103 -4.42 6.63 -15.75
N TRP A 104 -4.21 6.49 -17.05
CA TRP A 104 -5.31 6.53 -18.02
C TRP A 104 -6.32 5.40 -17.77
N ILE A 105 -5.86 4.24 -17.28
CA ILE A 105 -6.68 3.06 -16.99
C ILE A 105 -7.60 3.35 -15.81
N ALA A 106 -7.07 3.91 -14.72
CA ALA A 106 -7.84 4.38 -13.56
C ALA A 106 -8.91 5.39 -13.97
N THR A 107 -8.52 6.33 -14.83
CA THR A 107 -9.43 7.38 -15.31
C THR A 107 -10.56 6.76 -16.13
N ALA A 108 -10.24 5.79 -17.00
CA ALA A 108 -11.22 5.08 -17.80
C ALA A 108 -12.16 4.21 -16.94
N SER A 109 -11.65 3.49 -15.93
CA SER A 109 -12.48 2.65 -15.06
C SER A 109 -13.48 3.48 -14.26
N VAL A 110 -13.04 4.59 -13.67
CA VAL A 110 -13.92 5.51 -12.95
C VAL A 110 -14.93 6.15 -13.90
N ALA A 111 -14.52 6.54 -15.11
CA ALA A 111 -15.44 7.09 -16.11
C ALA A 111 -16.54 6.08 -16.50
N ILE A 112 -16.18 4.80 -16.71
CA ILE A 112 -17.15 3.73 -16.98
C ILE A 112 -18.10 3.57 -15.80
N TRP A 113 -17.57 3.55 -14.57
CA TRP A 113 -18.38 3.42 -13.36
C TRP A 113 -19.38 4.58 -13.21
N MET A 114 -18.94 5.81 -13.50
CA MET A 114 -19.79 7.00 -13.54
C MET A 114 -20.86 6.93 -14.62
N ILE A 115 -20.50 6.50 -15.84
CA ILE A 115 -21.45 6.33 -16.93
C ILE A 115 -22.51 5.29 -16.53
N CYS A 116 -22.11 4.11 -16.05
CA CYS A 116 -23.03 3.08 -15.59
C CYS A 116 -23.96 3.58 -14.48
N SER A 117 -23.43 4.34 -13.53
CA SER A 117 -24.21 4.93 -12.43
C SER A 117 -25.23 5.95 -12.92
N LEU A 118 -24.85 6.81 -13.87
CA LEU A 118 -25.77 7.75 -14.52
C LEU A 118 -26.85 7.00 -15.32
N GLY A 119 -26.51 5.86 -15.92
CA GLY A 119 -27.46 4.97 -16.60
C GLY A 119 -28.52 4.38 -15.70
N CYS A 120 -28.15 4.04 -14.47
CA CYS A 120 -29.12 3.58 -13.47
C CYS A 120 -30.13 4.68 -13.11
N TYR A 121 -29.70 5.95 -13.09
CA TYR A 121 -30.57 7.08 -12.78
C TYR A 121 -31.45 7.49 -13.96
N SER A 122 -30.87 7.55 -15.16
CA SER A 122 -31.59 7.87 -16.40
C SER A 122 -31.10 6.98 -17.54
N PRO A 123 -31.77 5.84 -17.78
CA PRO A 123 -31.40 4.90 -18.84
C PRO A 123 -31.34 5.55 -20.23
N ASP A 124 -32.12 6.61 -20.44
CA ASP A 124 -32.22 7.32 -21.71
C ASP A 124 -30.94 8.11 -22.06
N LEU A 125 -30.09 8.44 -21.07
CA LEU A 125 -28.78 9.04 -21.30
C LEU A 125 -27.79 8.06 -21.96
N ILE A 126 -27.94 6.75 -21.71
CA ILE A 126 -27.07 5.71 -22.26
C ILE A 126 -27.66 5.08 -23.53
N LYS A 127 -28.99 5.13 -23.71
CA LYS A 127 -29.65 4.55 -24.89
C LYS A 127 -29.24 5.29 -26.17
N ILE A 128 -28.33 4.67 -26.91
CA ILE A 128 -27.85 5.05 -28.26
C ILE A 128 -28.98 5.08 -29.31
N LYS A 129 -30.20 4.68 -28.99
CA LYS A 129 -31.28 4.74 -29.98
C LYS A 129 -31.88 6.15 -30.12
N ASN A 130 -31.97 6.91 -29.02
CA ASN A 130 -32.72 8.18 -28.97
C ASN A 130 -31.94 9.35 -28.32
N GLY A 131 -30.73 9.13 -27.81
CA GLY A 131 -29.93 10.20 -27.20
C GLY A 131 -29.17 11.08 -28.21
N PRO A 132 -28.78 12.31 -27.85
CA PRO A 132 -28.05 13.23 -28.75
C PRO A 132 -26.68 12.71 -29.19
N ILE A 133 -26.10 11.76 -28.46
CA ILE A 133 -24.77 11.17 -28.71
C ILE A 133 -24.87 9.92 -29.62
N ALA A 134 -26.08 9.44 -29.86
CA ALA A 134 -26.39 8.22 -30.60
C ALA A 134 -25.78 8.16 -32.00
N GLY A 135 -25.90 9.25 -32.76
CA GLY A 135 -25.43 9.33 -34.14
C GLY A 135 -23.91 9.24 -34.25
N PHE A 136 -23.20 9.85 -33.29
CA PHE A 136 -21.74 9.83 -33.25
C PHE A 136 -21.21 8.45 -32.87
N CYS A 137 -21.80 7.80 -31.85
CA CYS A 137 -21.39 6.47 -31.41
C CYS A 137 -21.59 5.40 -32.49
N LYS A 138 -22.69 5.44 -33.26
CA LYS A 138 -22.95 4.48 -34.34
C LYS A 138 -21.95 4.58 -35.50
N LEU A 139 -21.33 5.74 -35.70
CA LEU A 139 -20.38 5.97 -36.79
C LEU A 139 -18.97 5.48 -36.45
N ILE A 140 -18.65 5.35 -35.17
CA ILE A 140 -17.29 5.09 -34.67
C ILE A 140 -17.18 3.71 -34.01
N LEU A 141 -18.24 3.24 -33.37
CA LEU A 141 -18.21 2.01 -32.58
C LEU A 141 -18.69 0.79 -33.39
N PRO A 142 -18.01 -0.37 -33.28
CA PRO A 142 -18.47 -1.62 -33.87
C PRO A 142 -19.85 -2.04 -33.34
N GLU A 143 -20.63 -2.75 -34.18
CA GLU A 143 -21.98 -3.23 -33.83
C GLU A 143 -22.01 -4.04 -32.52
N LEU A 144 -20.99 -4.85 -32.27
CA LEU A 144 -20.85 -5.62 -31.02
C LEU A 144 -20.80 -4.72 -29.76
N VAL A 145 -20.14 -3.56 -29.86
CA VAL A 145 -20.07 -2.58 -28.77
C VAL A 145 -21.43 -1.92 -28.56
N LEU A 146 -22.14 -1.58 -29.64
CA LEU A 146 -23.48 -1.01 -29.57
C LEU A 146 -24.48 -1.98 -28.91
N GLN A 147 -24.42 -3.27 -29.25
CA GLN A 147 -25.24 -4.32 -28.63
C GLN A 147 -24.91 -4.49 -27.14
N SER A 148 -23.63 -4.49 -26.80
CA SER A 148 -23.16 -4.56 -25.40
C SER A 148 -23.66 -3.36 -24.58
N MET A 149 -23.69 -2.16 -25.16
CA MET A 149 -24.24 -0.97 -24.50
C MET A 149 -25.75 -1.08 -24.29
N GLY A 150 -26.49 -1.67 -25.23
CA GLY A 150 -27.92 -1.95 -25.07
C GLY A 150 -28.20 -2.92 -23.91
N PHE A 151 -27.41 -3.98 -23.80
CA PHE A 151 -27.45 -4.90 -22.66
C PHE A 151 -27.14 -4.16 -21.34
N CYS A 152 -26.06 -3.38 -21.30
CA CYS A 152 -25.68 -2.60 -20.12
C CYS A 152 -26.78 -1.62 -19.70
N ALA A 153 -27.47 -0.97 -20.64
CA ALA A 153 -28.57 -0.06 -20.32
C ALA A 153 -29.76 -0.79 -19.67
N ASN A 154 -30.09 -1.99 -20.15
CA ASN A 154 -31.21 -2.78 -19.64
C ASN A 154 -30.90 -3.45 -18.28
N HIS A 155 -29.63 -3.72 -18.00
CA HIS A 155 -29.19 -4.42 -16.79
C HIS A 155 -28.30 -3.57 -15.87
N CYS A 156 -28.28 -2.25 -16.06
CA CYS A 156 -27.37 -1.33 -15.38
C CYS A 156 -27.40 -1.48 -13.85
N GLY A 157 -28.58 -1.61 -13.25
CA GLY A 157 -28.73 -1.80 -11.81
C GLY A 157 -28.11 -3.11 -11.31
N SER A 158 -28.40 -4.23 -11.96
CA SER A 158 -27.82 -5.53 -11.61
C SER A 158 -26.31 -5.57 -11.81
N ILE A 159 -25.82 -4.95 -12.90
CA ILE A 159 -24.39 -4.82 -13.17
C ILE A 159 -23.72 -3.98 -12.09
N LEU A 160 -24.29 -2.83 -11.73
CA LEU A 160 -23.74 -1.94 -10.70
C LEU A 160 -23.66 -2.64 -9.34
N VAL A 161 -24.75 -3.32 -8.92
CA VAL A 161 -24.77 -4.08 -7.66
C VAL A 161 -23.77 -5.23 -7.70
N GLY A 162 -23.72 -6.01 -8.79
CA GLY A 162 -22.77 -7.10 -8.96
C GLY A 162 -21.32 -6.63 -8.89
N THR A 163 -21.00 -5.53 -9.58
CA THR A 163 -19.67 -4.90 -9.54
C THR A 163 -19.32 -4.42 -8.14
N LEU A 164 -20.23 -3.74 -7.44
CA LEU A 164 -19.98 -3.27 -6.08
C LEU A 164 -19.72 -4.43 -5.11
N VAL A 165 -20.48 -5.52 -5.23
CA VAL A 165 -20.26 -6.74 -4.42
C VAL A 165 -18.90 -7.34 -4.72
N LEU A 166 -18.55 -7.51 -6.00
CA LEU A 166 -17.26 -8.06 -6.41
C LEU A 166 -16.10 -7.19 -5.91
N HIS A 167 -16.15 -5.88 -6.12
CA HIS A 167 -15.13 -4.94 -5.67
C HIS A 167 -15.03 -4.88 -4.14
N SER A 168 -16.15 -5.06 -3.43
CA SER A 168 -16.12 -5.17 -1.96
C SER A 168 -15.35 -6.42 -1.52
N ILE A 169 -15.60 -7.56 -2.16
CA ILE A 169 -14.87 -8.81 -1.90
C ILE A 169 -13.37 -8.63 -2.22
N GLU A 170 -13.04 -8.07 -3.37
CA GLU A 170 -11.65 -7.79 -3.75
C GLU A 170 -10.97 -6.81 -2.78
N THR A 171 -11.68 -5.77 -2.34
CA THR A 171 -11.15 -4.81 -1.37
C THR A 171 -10.83 -5.49 -0.05
N LEU A 172 -11.76 -6.30 0.47
CA LEU A 172 -11.59 -7.00 1.73
C LEU A 172 -10.49 -8.07 1.68
N LEU A 173 -10.41 -8.84 0.58
CA LEU A 173 -9.50 -9.96 0.47
C LEU A 173 -8.12 -9.59 -0.10
N LEU A 174 -8.02 -8.53 -0.90
CA LEU A 174 -6.79 -8.18 -1.61
C LEU A 174 -6.20 -6.85 -1.15
N VAL A 175 -7.02 -5.81 -0.97
CA VAL A 175 -6.53 -4.45 -0.62
C VAL A 175 -6.26 -4.34 0.89
N VAL A 176 -7.20 -4.75 1.75
CA VAL A 176 -7.04 -4.69 3.22
C VAL A 176 -5.78 -5.39 3.72
N PRO A 177 -5.47 -6.65 3.35
CA PRO A 177 -4.24 -7.29 3.82
C PRO A 177 -2.98 -6.58 3.32
N ARG A 178 -2.98 -6.03 2.09
CA ARG A 178 -1.84 -5.29 1.54
C ARG A 178 -1.58 -4.00 2.30
N VAL A 179 -2.59 -3.15 2.49
CA VAL A 179 -2.38 -1.87 3.19
C VAL A 179 -1.95 -2.07 4.64
N ARG A 180 -2.35 -3.18 5.27
CA ARG A 180 -1.87 -3.59 6.59
C ARG A 180 -0.43 -4.09 6.53
N LYS A 181 -0.12 -5.01 5.61
CA LYS A 181 1.22 -5.58 5.41
C LYS A 181 2.26 -4.47 5.16
N TYR A 182 1.95 -3.48 4.34
CA TYR A 182 2.86 -2.37 3.99
C TYR A 182 2.61 -1.09 4.80
N ARG A 183 1.94 -1.22 5.96
CA ARG A 183 1.84 -0.19 7.01
C ARG A 183 1.44 1.20 6.48
N VAL A 184 0.49 1.22 5.55
CA VAL A 184 0.01 2.46 4.95
C VAL A 184 -0.53 3.38 6.05
N PRO A 185 -0.27 4.70 6.07
CA PRO A 185 -0.85 5.57 7.08
C PRO A 185 -2.39 5.71 6.90
N LEU A 186 -3.10 6.08 7.96
CA LEU A 186 -4.56 6.04 7.97
C LEU A 186 -5.23 6.88 6.85
N PRO A 187 -4.81 8.13 6.58
CA PRO A 187 -5.40 8.92 5.49
C PRO A 187 -5.31 8.22 4.14
N GLU A 188 -4.14 7.62 3.85
CA GLU A 188 -3.90 6.92 2.60
C GLU A 188 -4.64 5.57 2.56
N ARG A 189 -4.80 4.87 3.69
CA ARG A 189 -5.62 3.64 3.76
C ARG A 189 -7.04 3.91 3.29
N VAL A 190 -7.64 5.03 3.71
CA VAL A 190 -8.99 5.41 3.30
C VAL A 190 -9.08 5.57 1.78
N LEU A 191 -8.08 6.20 1.16
CA LEU A 191 -8.00 6.31 -0.30
C LEU A 191 -7.90 4.94 -0.96
N TRP A 192 -7.01 4.07 -0.47
CA TRP A 192 -6.88 2.71 -1.00
C TRP A 192 -8.17 1.89 -0.90
N TYR A 193 -8.93 2.01 0.19
CA TYR A 193 -10.23 1.35 0.33
C TYR A 193 -11.27 1.93 -0.62
N PHE A 194 -11.34 3.26 -0.70
CA PHE A 194 -12.27 3.95 -1.59
C PHE A 194 -12.04 3.55 -3.05
N PHE A 195 -10.79 3.58 -3.53
CA PHE A 195 -10.47 3.15 -4.88
C PHE A 195 -10.55 1.64 -5.08
N GLY A 196 -10.36 0.84 -4.02
CA GLY A 196 -10.66 -0.59 -4.06
C GLY A 196 -12.13 -0.86 -4.41
N LEU A 197 -13.05 -0.07 -3.84
CA LEU A 197 -14.48 -0.20 -4.14
C LEU A 197 -14.85 0.30 -5.55
N LEU A 198 -14.16 1.32 -6.06
CA LEU A 198 -14.42 1.87 -7.39
C LEU A 198 -13.85 1.00 -8.52
N ASP A 199 -12.59 0.57 -8.37
CA ASP A 199 -11.81 -0.02 -9.46
C ASP A 199 -11.41 -1.49 -9.22
N GLY A 200 -11.70 -2.05 -8.04
CA GLY A 200 -11.44 -3.45 -7.74
C GLY A 200 -9.96 -3.84 -7.90
N ASN A 201 -9.72 -4.92 -8.64
CA ASN A 201 -8.38 -5.44 -8.92
C ASN A 201 -7.39 -4.44 -9.55
N PHE A 202 -7.85 -3.40 -10.27
CA PHE A 202 -6.92 -2.39 -10.78
C PHE A 202 -6.23 -1.62 -9.66
N THR A 203 -6.91 -1.40 -8.53
CA THR A 203 -6.30 -0.82 -7.33
C THR A 203 -5.21 -1.73 -6.77
N VAL A 204 -5.41 -3.04 -6.82
CA VAL A 204 -4.39 -4.02 -6.39
C VAL A 204 -3.14 -3.93 -7.26
N GLN A 205 -3.30 -3.89 -8.59
CA GLN A 205 -2.17 -3.76 -9.52
C GLN A 205 -1.40 -2.45 -9.33
N ARG A 206 -2.11 -1.33 -9.08
CA ARG A 206 -1.47 -0.05 -8.76
C ARG A 206 -0.69 -0.12 -7.45
N PHE A 207 -1.24 -0.81 -6.46
CA PHE A 207 -0.58 -1.02 -5.18
C PHE A 207 0.73 -1.80 -5.35
N ASP A 208 0.67 -2.94 -6.05
CA ASP A 208 1.82 -3.82 -6.24
C ASP A 208 2.92 -3.11 -7.06
N LYS A 209 2.58 -2.37 -8.12
CA LYS A 209 3.53 -1.51 -8.85
C LYS A 209 4.20 -0.47 -7.96
N LEU A 210 3.46 0.13 -7.03
CA LEU A 210 4.01 1.12 -6.11
C LEU A 210 4.99 0.45 -5.14
N VAL A 211 4.64 -0.72 -4.60
CA VAL A 211 5.55 -1.51 -3.76
C VAL A 211 6.85 -1.81 -4.51
N ASP A 212 6.76 -2.31 -5.75
CA ASP A 212 7.94 -2.63 -6.56
C ASP A 212 8.81 -1.38 -6.79
N SER A 213 8.20 -0.23 -7.06
CA SER A 213 8.92 1.03 -7.24
C SER A 213 9.66 1.48 -5.96
N VAL A 214 9.04 1.28 -4.79
CA VAL A 214 9.67 1.61 -3.50
C VAL A 214 10.79 0.63 -3.20
N ALA A 215 10.59 -0.66 -3.44
CA ALA A 215 11.59 -1.71 -3.31
C ALA A 215 12.85 -1.39 -4.16
N LEU A 216 12.65 -1.05 -5.43
CA LEU A 216 13.72 -0.62 -6.35
C LEU A 216 14.45 0.62 -5.84
N SER A 217 13.72 1.64 -5.39
CA SER A 217 14.32 2.90 -4.91
C SER A 217 15.14 2.73 -3.62
N THR A 218 14.81 1.70 -2.82
CA THR A 218 15.48 1.41 -1.56
C THR A 218 16.63 0.40 -1.72
N GLY A 219 16.83 -0.13 -2.94
CA GLY A 219 17.82 -1.16 -3.23
C GLY A 219 17.49 -2.51 -2.56
N VAL A 220 16.23 -2.71 -2.18
CA VAL A 220 15.79 -3.92 -1.49
C VAL A 220 14.99 -4.77 -2.46
N PHE A 221 15.62 -5.82 -2.98
CA PHE A 221 14.90 -6.86 -3.72
C PHE A 221 14.42 -7.92 -2.70
N ASP A 222 13.12 -8.15 -2.69
CA ASP A 222 12.52 -9.36 -2.12
C ASP A 222 12.50 -10.40 -3.25
N ILE A 223 13.32 -11.46 -3.13
CA ILE A 223 13.25 -12.65 -4.01
C ILE A 223 12.31 -13.66 -3.34
#